data_AF-A0A7Y4I125-F1
#
_entry.id   AF-A0A7Y4I125-F1
#
_cell.length_a   1.000
_cell.length_b   1.000
_cell.length_c   1.000
_cell.angle_alpha   90.00
_cell.angle_beta   90.00
_cell.angle_gamma   90.00
#
_symmetry.space_group_name_H-M   'P 1'
#
loop_
_entity.id
_entity.type
_entity.pdbx_description
1 polymer ?
#
loop_
_entity_poly.entity_id
_entity_poly.type
_entity_poly.pdbx_seq_one_letter_code
_entity_poly.pdbx_strand_id
1 'polypeptide(L)' 'MARDSAQVQQELHRRIEEIRTVEGADPARRALSRADLVMYVGATVLISLLGVLVMVL' A
#
# COMPACT_ATOMS: atom_id res chain seq x y z
N MET A 1 -8.65 42.24 -2.49
CA MET A 1 -8.40 41.14 -1.52
C MET A 1 -9.25 39.89 -1.77
N ALA A 2 -10.54 39.96 -2.15
CA ALA A 2 -11.37 38.77 -2.37
C ALA A 2 -11.06 37.95 -3.67
N ARG A 3 -10.39 38.53 -4.67
CA ARG A 3 -10.02 37.83 -5.92
C ARG A 3 -8.84 36.86 -5.75
N ASP A 4 -7.88 37.17 -4.89
CA ASP A 4 -6.73 36.31 -4.62
C ASP A 4 -7.12 35.01 -3.92
N SER A 5 -8.05 35.09 -2.96
CA SER A 5 -8.54 33.91 -2.22
C SER A 5 -9.20 32.86 -3.12
N ALA A 6 -9.92 33.29 -4.17
CA ALA A 6 -10.56 32.38 -5.12
C ALA A 6 -9.52 31.66 -6.01
N GLN A 7 -8.48 32.37 -6.46
CA GLN A 7 -7.38 31.77 -7.23
C GLN A 7 -6.53 30.82 -6.38
N VAL A 8 -6.25 31.20 -5.12
CA VAL A 8 -5.53 30.33 -4.18
C VAL A 8 -6.32 29.06 -3.90
N GLN A 9 -7.63 29.13 -3.72
CA GLN A 9 -8.46 27.93 -3.55
C GLN A 9 -8.46 27.02 -4.78
N GLN A 10 -8.54 27.58 -6.00
CA GLN A 10 -8.45 26.80 -7.23
C GLN A 10 -7.10 26.10 -7.38
N GLU A 11 -6.01 26.81 -7.11
CA GLU A 11 -4.65 26.27 -7.17
C GLU A 11 -4.43 25.17 -6.11
N LEU A 12 -4.92 25.37 -4.89
CA LEU A 12 -4.88 24.35 -3.83
C LEU A 12 -5.69 23.11 -4.23
N HIS A 13 -6.88 23.29 -4.79
CA HIS A 13 -7.71 22.16 -5.24
C HIS A 13 -7.00 21.35 -6.32
N ARG A 14 -6.42 22.05 -7.30
CA ARG A 14 -5.62 21.45 -8.37
C ARG A 14 -4.43 20.66 -7.82
N ARG A 15 -3.65 21.24 -6.91
CA ARG A 15 -2.47 20.55 -6.31
C ARG A 15 -2.86 19.34 -5.48
N ILE A 16 -3.96 19.41 -4.74
CA ILE A 16 -4.48 18.27 -3.98
C ILE A 16 -4.89 17.14 -4.93
N GLU A 17 -5.50 17.47 -6.07
CA GLU A 17 -5.90 16.49 -7.07
C GLU A 17 -4.69 15.86 -7.79
N GLU A 18 -3.65 16.64 -8.09
CA GLU A 18 -2.36 16.14 -8.60
C GLU A 18 -1.67 15.21 -7.58
N ILE A 19 -1.62 15.57 -6.29
CA ILE A 19 -1.06 14.70 -5.25
C ILE A 19 -1.87 13.41 -5.13
N ARG A 20 -3.20 13.50 -5.13
CA ARG A 20 -4.09 12.33 -5.01
C ARG A 20 -3.93 11.36 -6.18
N THR A 21 -3.73 11.88 -7.39
CA THR A 21 -3.52 11.04 -8.58
C THR A 21 -2.15 10.38 -8.59
N VAL A 22 -1.10 11.08 -8.13
CA VAL A 22 0.25 10.53 -8.01
C VAL A 22 0.37 9.52 -6.86
N GLU A 23 -0.15 9.84 -5.66
CA GLU A 23 -0.13 8.93 -4.51
C GLU A 23 -1.08 7.74 -4.69
N GLY A 24 -2.19 7.91 -5.42
CA GLY A 24 -3.10 6.82 -5.75
C GLY A 24 -2.48 5.78 -6.70
N ALA A 25 -1.45 6.16 -7.45
CA ALA A 25 -0.70 5.27 -8.32
C ALA A 25 0.45 4.54 -7.62
N ASP A 26 0.72 4.85 -6.34
CA ASP A 26 1.81 4.24 -5.59
C ASP A 26 1.57 2.72 -5.40
N PRO A 27 2.39 1.85 -6.02
CA PRO A 27 2.25 0.41 -5.88
C PRO A 27 2.42 -0.07 -4.44
N ALA A 28 3.09 0.70 -3.58
CA ALA A 28 3.24 0.37 -2.16
C ALA A 28 1.95 0.58 -1.33
N ARG A 29 1.00 1.39 -1.82
CA ARG A 29 -0.34 1.54 -1.22
C ARG A 29 -1.35 0.53 -1.75
N ARG A 30 -0.99 -0.29 -2.76
CA ARG A 30 -1.88 -1.35 -3.23
C ARG A 30 -2.09 -2.34 -2.09
N ALA A 31 -3.36 -2.65 -1.82
CA ALA A 31 -3.71 -3.72 -0.91
C ALA A 31 -2.99 -5.00 -1.37
N LEU A 32 -2.36 -5.70 -0.42
CA LEU A 32 -1.72 -6.99 -0.66
C LEU A 32 -2.68 -7.88 -1.43
N SER A 33 -2.20 -8.47 -2.53
CA SER A 33 -3.01 -9.44 -3.26
C SER A 33 -3.30 -10.64 -2.36
N ARG A 34 -4.46 -11.27 -2.53
CA ARG A 34 -4.75 -12.54 -1.85
C ARG A 34 -3.67 -13.59 -2.13
N ALA A 35 -3.07 -13.54 -3.33
CA ALA A 35 -1.96 -14.42 -3.70
C ALA A 35 -0.72 -14.16 -2.84
N ASP A 36 -0.36 -12.90 -2.59
CA ASP A 36 0.80 -12.52 -1.78
C ASP A 36 0.61 -12.99 -0.32
N LEU A 37 -0.61 -12.82 0.20
CA LEU A 37 -0.95 -13.27 1.54
C LEU A 37 -0.86 -14.79 1.68
N VAL A 38 -1.40 -15.54 0.72
CA VAL A 38 -1.36 -17.01 0.71
C VAL A 38 0.07 -17.51 0.58
N MET A 39 0.89 -16.89 -0.28
CA MET A 39 2.29 -17.26 -0.45
C MET A 39 3.08 -17.06 0.85
N TYR A 40 2.90 -15.91 1.51
CA TYR A 40 3.56 -15.62 2.77
C TYR A 40 3.17 -16.62 3.87
N VAL A 41 1.86 -16.79 4.10
CA VAL A 41 1.35 -17.70 5.14
C VAL A 41 1.78 -19.14 4.85
N GLY A 42 1.70 -19.58 3.58
CA GLY A 42 2.12 -20.91 3.17
C GLY A 42 3.61 -21.17 3.43
N ALA A 43 4.47 -20.22 3.08
CA ALA A 43 5.90 -20.31 3.35
C ALA A 43 6.20 -20.40 4.85
N THR A 44 5.54 -19.58 5.68
CA THR A 44 5.71 -19.61 7.14
C THR A 44 5.29 -20.95 7.74
N VAL A 45 4.15 -21.49 7.31
CA VAL A 45 3.66 -22.81 7.77
C VAL A 45 4.64 -23.92 7.38
N LEU A 46 5.12 -23.92 6.13
CA LEU A 46 6.05 -24.93 5.66
C LEU A 46 7.35 -24.95 6.45
N ILE A 47 7.94 -23.78 6.70
CA ILE A 47 9.18 -23.65 7.50
C ILE A 47 8.93 -24.12 8.94
N SER A 48 7.78 -23.79 9.52
CA SER A 48 7.42 -24.22 10.88
C SER A 48 7.32 -25.75 10.97
N LEU A 49 6.69 -26.39 9.99
CA LEU A 49 6.59 -27.85 9.91
C LEU A 49 7.96 -28.51 9.74
N LEU A 50 8.84 -27.94 8.91
CA LEU A 50 10.20 -28.42 8.76
C LEU A 50 10.98 -28.34 10.07
N GLY A 51 10.84 -27.24 10.82
CA GLY A 51 11.46 -27.09 12.13
C GLY A 51 11.01 -28.17 13.13
N VAL A 52 9.70 -28.46 13.16
CA VAL A 52 9.15 -29.54 14.00
C VAL A 52 9.67 -30.91 13.55
N LEU A 53 9.70 -31.16 12.24
CA LEU A 53 10.19 -32.42 11.68
C LEU A 53 11.65 -32.69 12.08
N VAL A 54 12.50 -31.66 11.99
CA VAL A 54 13.91 -31.74 12.41
C VAL A 54 14.04 -31.98 13.92
N MET A 55 13.11 -31.47 14.73
CA MET A 55 13.15 -31.67 16.18
C MET A 55 12.74 -33.10 16.61
N VAL A 56 11.95 -33.79 15.78
CA VAL A 56 11.43 -35.13 16.07
C VAL A 56 12.32 -36.25 15.51
N LEU A 57 13.11 -35.96 14.46
CA LEU A 57 14.11 -36.87 13.89
C LEU A 57 15.40 -36.91 14.73
#